data_AF-A0A349J9U9-F1
#
_entry.id   AF-A0A349J9U9-F1
#
_cell.length_a   1.000
_cell.length_b   1.000
_cell.length_c   1.000
_cell.angle_alpha   90.00
_cell.angle_beta   90.00
_cell.angle_gamma   90.00
#
_symmetry.space_group_name_H-M   'P 1'
#
loop_
_entity.id
_entity.type
_entity.pdbx_description
1 polymer ?
#
loop_
_entity_poly.entity_id
_entity_poly.type
_entity_poly.pdbx_seq_one_letter_code
_entity_poly.pdbx_strand_id
1 'polypeptide(L)'
;MALAFLAASILLTISPGPDNLFILAQGTTHGRRAAVALAWGMCCGISVHALAATLGIAVLLRSSPTAFLIIQLAGAAYLLWVAVGLWREAARPLAPTGDGGPAQPAAAVFLIGFLMNVMNPKVALFFLAFFPQFIPADDPHPTHTTLLLSALFFAQAVVIFSLIAVLAGSIGRTLRANARLRSALLRFTALGLAAVAVHLLEARH
;
A
#
# COMPACT_ATOMS: atom_id res chain seq x y z
N MET A 1 -16.58 8.78 9.68
CA MET A 1 -15.91 7.46 9.56
C MET A 1 -15.52 7.15 8.11
N ALA A 2 -16.45 6.88 7.20
CA ALA A 2 -16.13 6.46 5.82
C ALA A 2 -15.25 7.45 5.02
N LEU A 3 -15.53 8.76 5.11
CA LEU A 3 -14.70 9.78 4.45
C LEU A 3 -13.27 9.85 5.01
N ALA A 4 -13.12 9.75 6.33
CA ALA A 4 -11.80 9.74 6.98
C ALA A 4 -11.01 8.47 6.62
N PHE A 5 -11.68 7.31 6.62
CA PHE A 5 -11.09 6.06 6.16
C PHE A 5 -10.66 6.14 4.70
N LEU A 6 -11.52 6.67 3.82
CA LEU A 6 -11.22 6.82 2.40
C LEU A 6 -10.03 7.76 2.19
N ALA A 7 -9.99 8.89 2.89
CA ALA A 7 -8.86 9.82 2.83
C ALA A 7 -7.55 9.14 3.27
N ALA A 8 -7.56 8.41 4.38
CA ALA A 8 -6.40 7.67 4.86
C ALA A 8 -5.97 6.54 3.90
N SER A 9 -6.94 5.84 3.29
CA SER A 9 -6.71 4.80 2.29
C SER A 9 -6.06 5.37 1.03
N ILE A 10 -6.58 6.48 0.51
CA ILE A 10 -6.02 7.19 -0.65
C ILE A 10 -4.60 7.65 -0.34
N LEU A 11 -4.37 8.23 0.84
CA LEU A 11 -3.03 8.63 1.28
C LEU A 11 -2.07 7.44 1.28
N LEU A 12 -2.45 6.30 1.87
CA LEU A 12 -1.63 5.08 1.89
C LEU A 12 -1.35 4.52 0.49
N THR A 13 -2.35 4.53 -0.39
CA THR A 13 -2.25 3.99 -1.73
C THR A 13 -1.39 4.88 -2.63
N ILE A 14 -1.52 6.20 -2.54
CA ILE A 14 -0.67 7.13 -3.30
C ILE A 14 0.74 7.17 -2.74
N SER A 15 0.91 6.99 -1.42
CA SER A 15 2.18 6.96 -0.71
C SER A 15 3.22 6.12 -1.48
N PRO A 16 4.26 6.73 -2.07
CA PRO A 16 5.32 6.05 -2.82
C PRO A 16 5.98 4.88 -2.08
N GLY A 17 5.42 3.69 -2.26
CA GLY A 17 5.95 2.43 -1.74
C GLY A 17 6.53 1.54 -2.85
N PRO A 18 7.04 0.35 -2.48
CA PRO A 18 7.51 -0.65 -3.43
C PRO A 18 6.48 -0.92 -4.54
N ASP A 19 5.19 -0.98 -4.19
CA ASP A 19 4.05 -1.17 -5.07
C ASP A 19 3.97 -0.12 -6.20
N ASN A 20 3.86 1.17 -5.85
CA ASN A 20 3.82 2.25 -6.84
C ASN A 20 5.09 2.32 -7.69
N LEU A 21 6.26 2.15 -7.06
CA LEU A 21 7.55 2.18 -7.76
C LEU A 21 7.69 1.02 -8.75
N PHE A 22 7.16 -0.16 -8.41
CA PHE A 22 7.24 -1.32 -9.26
C PHE A 22 6.25 -1.26 -10.43
N ILE A 23 5.04 -0.70 -10.23
CA ILE A 23 4.12 -0.36 -11.32
C ILE A 23 4.79 0.62 -12.30
N LEU A 24 5.43 1.67 -11.77
CA LEU A 24 6.14 2.65 -12.58
C LEU A 24 7.31 2.02 -13.34
N ALA A 25 8.14 1.23 -12.67
CA ALA A 25 9.26 0.53 -13.29
C ALA A 25 8.77 -0.39 -14.41
N GLN A 26 7.76 -1.22 -14.14
CA GLN A 26 7.18 -2.10 -15.14
C GLN A 26 6.61 -1.34 -16.34
N GLY A 27 5.87 -0.27 -16.10
CA GLY A 27 5.30 0.53 -17.18
C GLY A 27 6.33 1.26 -18.01
N THR A 28 7.48 1.61 -17.43
CA THR A 28 8.58 2.21 -18.18
C THR A 28 9.42 1.21 -18.96
N THR A 29 9.59 -0.01 -18.46
CA THR A 29 10.49 -1.00 -19.06
C THR A 29 9.76 -1.93 -20.04
N HIS A 30 8.56 -2.39 -19.68
CA HIS A 30 7.78 -3.36 -20.46
C HIS A 30 6.43 -2.79 -20.94
N GLY A 31 6.22 -1.49 -20.76
CA GLY A 31 5.08 -0.76 -21.30
C GLY A 31 3.78 -0.88 -20.48
N ARG A 32 2.77 -0.12 -20.93
CA ARG A 32 1.50 0.06 -20.22
C ARG A 32 0.77 -1.25 -19.91
N ARG A 33 0.76 -2.21 -20.84
CA ARG A 33 0.06 -3.48 -20.65
C ARG A 33 0.64 -4.29 -19.48
N ALA A 34 1.97 -4.33 -19.35
CA ALA A 34 2.64 -5.00 -18.23
C ALA A 34 2.32 -4.30 -16.90
N ALA A 35 2.37 -2.96 -16.86
CA ALA A 35 2.00 -2.20 -15.67
C ALA A 35 0.55 -2.43 -15.23
N VAL A 36 -0.39 -2.50 -16.18
CA VAL A 36 -1.80 -2.76 -15.88
C VAL A 36 -1.97 -4.19 -15.34
N ALA A 37 -1.36 -5.20 -15.96
CA ALA A 37 -1.41 -6.56 -15.45
C ALA A 37 -0.86 -6.66 -14.01
N LEU A 38 0.25 -5.99 -13.73
CA LEU A 38 0.84 -5.90 -12.41
C LEU A 38 -0.11 -5.22 -11.40
N ALA A 39 -0.69 -4.08 -11.77
CA ALA A 39 -1.62 -3.32 -10.92
C ALA A 39 -2.86 -4.13 -10.56
N TRP A 40 -3.43 -4.87 -11.52
CA TRP A 40 -4.56 -5.77 -11.25
C TRP A 40 -4.17 -6.92 -10.33
N GLY A 41 -2.98 -7.50 -10.51
CA GLY A 41 -2.41 -8.46 -9.58
C GLY A 41 -2.36 -7.91 -8.17
N MET A 42 -1.84 -6.69 -8.00
CA MET A 42 -1.79 -6.02 -6.71
C MET A 42 -3.17 -5.78 -6.11
N CYS A 43 -4.16 -5.39 -6.92
CA CYS A 43 -5.54 -5.22 -6.45
C CYS A 43 -6.13 -6.54 -5.95
N CYS A 44 -5.89 -7.66 -6.64
CA CYS A 44 -6.33 -8.97 -6.16
C CYS A 44 -5.62 -9.39 -4.86
N GLY A 45 -4.36 -8.97 -4.66
CA GLY A 45 -3.66 -9.19 -3.39
C GLY A 45 -4.29 -8.45 -2.21
N ILE A 46 -4.86 -7.26 -2.44
CA ILE A 46 -5.61 -6.50 -1.42
C ILE A 46 -6.78 -7.32 -0.90
N SER A 47 -7.44 -8.10 -1.77
CA SER A 47 -8.55 -8.96 -1.36
C SER A 47 -8.14 -9.99 -0.31
N VAL A 48 -6.90 -10.46 -0.31
CA VAL A 48 -6.39 -11.38 0.72
C VAL A 48 -6.33 -10.68 2.08
N HIS A 49 -5.83 -9.43 2.11
CA HIS A 49 -5.78 -8.62 3.34
C HIS A 49 -7.19 -8.27 3.83
N ALA A 50 -8.10 -7.90 2.93
CA ALA A 50 -9.50 -7.64 3.24
C ALA A 50 -10.21 -8.87 3.82
N LEU A 51 -9.99 -10.05 3.25
CA LEU A 51 -10.54 -11.31 3.77
C LEU A 51 -9.95 -11.65 5.13
N ALA A 52 -8.62 -11.53 5.29
CA ALA A 52 -7.95 -11.75 6.57
C ALA A 52 -8.46 -10.79 7.65
N ALA A 53 -8.68 -9.52 7.31
CA ALA A 53 -9.28 -8.54 8.19
C ALA A 53 -10.73 -8.93 8.54
N THR A 54 -11.56 -9.27 7.55
CA THR A 54 -12.96 -9.66 7.78
C THR A 54 -13.09 -10.90 8.68
N LEU A 55 -12.24 -11.91 8.47
CA LEU A 55 -12.25 -13.15 9.24
C LEU A 55 -11.58 -12.98 10.62
N GLY A 56 -10.54 -12.16 10.70
CA GLY A 56 -9.68 -12.01 11.87
C GLY A 56 -10.13 -10.93 12.85
N ILE A 57 -10.69 -9.80 12.38
CA ILE A 57 -11.04 -8.63 13.21
C ILE A 57 -12.04 -9.00 14.31
N ALA A 58 -13.02 -9.83 14.00
CA ALA A 58 -14.02 -10.24 14.99
C ALA A 58 -13.40 -11.11 16.12
N VAL A 59 -12.30 -11.80 15.86
CA VAL A 59 -11.54 -12.55 16.89
C VAL A 59 -10.55 -11.63 17.58
N LEU A 60 -9.88 -10.75 16.85
CA LEU A 60 -8.89 -9.81 17.37
C LEU A 60 -9.51 -8.81 18.36
N LEU A 61 -10.65 -8.21 18.01
CA LEU A 61 -11.36 -7.25 18.87
C LEU A 61 -11.88 -7.89 20.16
N ARG A 62 -12.16 -9.20 20.13
CA ARG A 62 -12.70 -9.95 21.29
C ARG A 62 -11.64 -10.64 22.14
N SER A 63 -10.39 -10.76 21.66
CA SER A 63 -9.38 -11.63 22.30
C SER A 63 -8.60 -10.96 23.43
N SER A 64 -8.06 -9.74 23.24
CA SER A 64 -7.35 -9.01 24.30
C SER A 64 -6.90 -7.60 23.87
N PRO A 65 -7.08 -6.56 24.71
CA PRO A 65 -6.43 -5.25 24.51
C PRO A 65 -4.89 -5.35 24.38
N THR A 66 -4.27 -6.30 25.06
CA THR A 66 -2.81 -6.54 24.99
C THR A 66 -2.38 -7.08 23.63
N ALA A 67 -3.18 -7.98 23.02
CA ALA A 67 -2.90 -8.50 21.69
C ALA A 67 -2.99 -7.39 20.63
N PHE A 68 -4.00 -6.53 20.76
CA PHE A 68 -4.15 -5.35 19.91
C PHE A 68 -2.93 -4.42 20.05
N LEU A 69 -2.49 -4.13 21.28
CA LEU A 69 -1.31 -3.29 21.53
C LEU A 69 -0.02 -3.88 20.94
N ILE A 70 0.23 -5.18 21.08
CA ILE A 70 1.41 -5.84 20.50
C ILE A 70 1.44 -5.66 18.98
N ILE A 71 0.29 -5.89 18.36
CA ILE A 71 0.10 -5.74 16.91
C ILE A 71 0.32 -4.30 16.47
N GLN A 72 -0.22 -3.34 17.22
CA GLN A 72 -0.06 -1.90 17.00
C GLN A 72 1.42 -1.49 17.07
N LEU A 73 2.14 -1.93 18.10
CA LEU A 73 3.58 -1.68 18.28
C LEU A 73 4.42 -2.30 17.17
N ALA A 74 4.14 -3.56 16.80
CA ALA A 74 4.82 -4.23 15.69
C ALA A 74 4.60 -3.50 14.36
N GLY A 75 3.37 -3.02 14.13
CA GLY A 75 3.04 -2.23 12.95
C GLY A 75 3.76 -0.88 12.91
N ALA A 76 3.79 -0.15 14.02
CA ALA A 76 4.51 1.11 14.12
C ALA A 76 6.02 0.93 13.84
N ALA A 77 6.65 -0.06 14.49
CA ALA A 77 8.07 -0.36 14.30
C ALA A 77 8.42 -0.70 12.84
N TYR A 78 7.57 -1.50 12.20
CA TYR A 78 7.76 -1.86 10.79
C TYR A 78 7.60 -0.65 9.85
N LEU A 79 6.58 0.19 10.06
CA LEU A 79 6.37 1.40 9.24
C LEU A 79 7.57 2.34 9.33
N LEU A 80 8.17 2.49 10.52
CA LEU A 80 9.41 3.25 10.71
C LEU A 80 10.58 2.63 9.96
N TRP A 81 10.73 1.30 9.98
CA TRP A 81 11.77 0.60 9.21
C TRP A 81 11.64 0.87 7.70
N VAL A 82 10.43 0.83 7.13
CA VAL A 82 10.17 1.18 5.73
C VAL A 82 10.46 2.65 5.44
N ALA A 83 10.03 3.56 6.31
CA ALA A 83 10.29 4.99 6.17
C ALA A 83 11.80 5.27 6.08
N VAL A 84 12.60 4.63 6.93
CA VAL A 84 14.07 4.72 6.88
C VAL A 84 14.63 4.16 5.57
N GLY A 85 14.09 3.04 5.08
CA GLY A 85 14.47 2.46 3.78
C GLY A 85 14.24 3.43 2.61
N LEU A 86 13.06 4.03 2.54
CA LEU A 86 12.71 5.03 1.51
C LEU A 86 13.58 6.29 1.62
N TRP A 87 13.88 6.74 2.85
CA TRP A 87 14.76 7.88 3.07
C TRP A 87 16.17 7.64 2.55
N ARG A 88 16.72 6.43 2.75
CA ARG A 88 18.03 6.02 2.22
C ARG A 88 18.00 5.93 0.69
N GLU A 89 16.96 5.36 0.12
CA GLU A 89 16.81 5.20 -1.33
C GLU A 89 16.60 6.55 -2.06
N ALA A 90 16.02 7.54 -1.37
CA ALA A 90 15.88 8.91 -1.87
C ALA A 90 17.24 9.58 -2.17
N ALA A 91 18.34 9.08 -1.61
CA ALA A 91 19.68 9.60 -1.83
C ALA A 91 20.47 8.89 -2.94
N ARG A 92 19.96 7.78 -3.49
CA ARG A 92 20.69 6.99 -4.52
C ARG A 92 20.40 7.50 -5.94
N PRO A 93 21.32 7.41 -6.90
CA PRO A 93 21.01 7.61 -8.32
C PRO A 93 20.09 6.48 -8.83
N LEU A 94 19.22 6.78 -9.80
CA LEU A 94 18.51 5.71 -10.50
C LEU A 94 19.52 4.91 -11.32
N ALA A 95 19.52 3.58 -11.17
CA ALA A 95 20.25 2.73 -12.09
C ALA A 95 19.70 2.93 -13.52
N PRO A 96 20.55 2.89 -14.56
CA PRO A 96 20.09 2.83 -15.93
C PRO A 96 19.13 1.64 -16.08
N THR A 97 17.93 1.86 -16.61
CA THR A 97 17.10 0.76 -17.06
C THR A 97 17.75 0.20 -18.32
N GLY A 98 18.29 -1.02 -18.23
CA GLY A 98 18.71 -1.76 -19.43
C GLY A 98 17.53 -1.95 -20.37
N ASP A 99 17.83 -2.16 -21.66
CA ASP A 99 16.82 -2.45 -22.68
C ASP A 99 15.91 -3.58 -22.18
N GLY A 100 14.60 -3.36 -22.29
CA GLY A 100 13.58 -4.25 -21.75
C GLY A 100 13.83 -5.67 -22.24
N GLY A 101 14.03 -6.59 -21.30
CA GLY A 101 14.12 -8.01 -21.58
C GLY A 101 12.86 -8.51 -22.30
N PRO A 102 12.85 -9.79 -22.74
CA PRO A 102 11.72 -10.33 -23.48
C PRO A 102 10.39 -10.07 -22.77
N ALA A 103 9.37 -9.73 -23.55
CA ALA A 103 8.04 -9.42 -23.03
C ALA A 103 7.55 -10.57 -22.14
N GLN A 104 7.30 -10.27 -20.87
CA GLN A 104 6.80 -11.26 -19.92
C GLN A 104 5.30 -11.52 -20.18
N PRO A 105 4.82 -12.76 -20.06
CA PRO A 105 3.40 -13.07 -20.14
C PRO A 105 2.60 -12.26 -19.11
N ALA A 106 1.45 -11.69 -19.51
CA ALA A 106 0.61 -10.89 -18.63
C ALA A 106 0.20 -11.63 -17.34
N ALA A 107 -0.04 -12.94 -17.43
CA ALA A 107 -0.36 -13.79 -16.29
C ALA A 107 0.80 -13.89 -15.27
N ALA A 108 2.05 -13.96 -15.75
CA ALA A 108 3.23 -13.99 -14.88
C ALA A 108 3.40 -12.65 -14.16
N VAL A 109 3.24 -11.54 -14.88
CA VAL A 109 3.32 -10.19 -14.31
C VAL A 109 2.18 -9.94 -13.32
N PHE A 110 0.97 -10.43 -13.60
CA PHE A 110 -0.14 -10.40 -12.67
C PHE A 110 0.18 -11.17 -11.38
N LEU A 111 0.71 -12.40 -11.49
CA LEU A 111 1.07 -13.21 -10.32
C LEU A 111 2.14 -12.53 -9.47
N ILE A 112 3.14 -11.90 -10.11
CA ILE A 112 4.14 -11.10 -9.40
C ILE A 112 3.46 -9.96 -8.63
N GLY A 113 2.54 -9.22 -9.26
CA GLY A 113 1.79 -8.14 -8.61
C GLY A 113 0.96 -8.63 -7.42
N PHE A 114 0.29 -9.78 -7.58
CA PHE A 114 -0.47 -10.43 -6.53
C PHE A 114 0.40 -10.80 -5.33
N LEU A 115 1.47 -11.57 -5.55
CA LEU A 115 2.38 -11.99 -4.48
C LEU A 115 3.04 -10.78 -3.83
N MET A 116 3.45 -9.79 -4.61
CA MET A 116 4.05 -8.57 -4.09
C MET A 116 3.10 -7.81 -3.17
N ASN A 117 1.80 -7.75 -3.49
CA ASN A 117 0.82 -7.08 -2.63
C ASN A 117 0.44 -7.92 -1.41
N VAL A 118 0.27 -9.23 -1.55
CA VAL A 118 0.04 -10.14 -0.41
C VAL A 118 1.18 -10.05 0.59
N MET A 119 2.42 -10.01 0.10
CA MET A 119 3.62 -9.84 0.92
C MET A 119 3.88 -8.37 1.27
N ASN A 120 3.02 -7.42 0.87
CA ASN A 120 3.23 -5.99 1.10
C ASN A 120 2.86 -5.65 2.55
N PRO A 121 3.86 -5.39 3.39
CA PRO A 121 3.64 -5.14 4.80
C PRO A 121 3.09 -3.74 5.07
N LYS A 122 3.23 -2.77 4.15
CA LYS A 122 2.51 -1.48 4.22
C LYS A 122 1.00 -1.71 4.22
N VAL A 123 0.52 -2.58 3.30
CA VAL A 123 -0.90 -2.91 3.18
C VAL A 123 -1.34 -3.78 4.36
N ALA A 124 -0.56 -4.82 4.68
CA ALA A 124 -0.86 -5.71 5.80
C ALA A 124 -1.04 -4.94 7.11
N LEU A 125 -0.15 -3.99 7.41
CA LEU A 125 -0.21 -3.21 8.65
C LEU A 125 -1.32 -2.18 8.67
N PHE A 126 -1.68 -1.63 7.51
CA PHE A 126 -2.89 -0.81 7.44
C PHE A 126 -4.10 -1.64 7.84
N PHE A 127 -4.28 -2.85 7.27
CA PHE A 127 -5.38 -3.73 7.63
C PHE A 127 -5.32 -4.26 9.06
N LEU A 128 -4.12 -4.47 9.59
CA LEU A 128 -3.92 -5.09 10.89
C LEU A 128 -4.02 -4.09 12.06
N ALA A 129 -3.46 -2.89 11.90
CA ALA A 129 -3.29 -1.94 13.00
C ALA A 129 -4.15 -0.68 12.85
N PHE A 130 -4.39 -0.21 11.63
CA PHE A 130 -5.08 1.06 11.38
C PHE A 130 -6.57 0.86 11.03
N PHE A 131 -6.88 -0.14 10.22
CA PHE A 131 -8.23 -0.48 9.78
C PHE A 131 -9.20 -0.74 10.93
N PRO A 132 -8.84 -1.49 12.00
CA PRO A 132 -9.78 -1.75 13.10
C PRO A 132 -10.22 -0.47 13.83
N GLN A 133 -9.43 0.61 13.78
CA GLN A 133 -9.75 1.90 14.40
C GLN A 133 -10.96 2.59 13.74
N PHE A 134 -11.33 2.18 12.53
CA PHE A 134 -12.50 2.68 11.81
C PHE A 134 -13.75 1.82 12.06
N ILE A 135 -13.67 0.82 12.93
CA ILE A 135 -14.81 0.01 13.33
C ILE A 135 -15.17 0.41 14.76
N PRO A 136 -16.37 0.98 15.00
CA PRO A 136 -16.83 1.29 16.35
C PRO A 136 -16.82 0.04 17.24
N ALA A 137 -16.38 0.18 18.50
CA ALA A 137 -16.33 -0.94 19.44
C ALA A 137 -17.72 -1.49 19.79
N ASP A 138 -18.74 -0.65 19.69
CA ASP A 138 -20.16 -0.92 19.92
C ASP A 138 -20.95 -1.20 18.62
N ASP A 139 -20.25 -1.41 17.50
CA ASP A 139 -20.89 -1.73 16.22
C ASP A 139 -21.71 -3.04 16.34
N PRO A 140 -23.04 -3.01 16.11
CA PRO A 140 -23.87 -4.21 16.17
C PRO A 140 -23.60 -5.19 15.02
N HIS A 141 -22.95 -4.73 13.94
CA HIS A 141 -22.69 -5.49 12.71
C HIS A 141 -21.24 -5.29 12.21
N PRO A 142 -20.21 -5.62 13.01
CA PRO A 142 -18.80 -5.30 12.69
C PRO A 142 -18.31 -5.97 11.40
N THR A 143 -18.84 -7.15 11.05
CA THR A 143 -18.53 -7.83 9.79
C THR A 143 -19.04 -7.04 8.58
N HIS A 144 -20.25 -6.48 8.65
CA HIS A 144 -20.80 -5.68 7.55
C HIS A 144 -20.00 -4.39 7.35
N THR A 145 -19.67 -3.69 8.44
CA THR A 145 -18.82 -2.50 8.41
C THR A 145 -17.43 -2.82 7.84
N THR A 146 -16.83 -3.93 8.26
CA THR A 146 -15.53 -4.39 7.74
C THR A 146 -15.58 -4.66 6.23
N LEU A 147 -16.63 -5.32 5.75
CA LEU A 147 -16.81 -5.58 4.32
C LEU A 147 -16.96 -4.27 3.52
N LEU A 148 -17.75 -3.32 4.02
CA LEU A 148 -17.94 -2.02 3.39
C LEU A 148 -16.63 -1.22 3.30
N LEU A 149 -15.89 -1.11 4.40
CA LEU A 149 -14.60 -0.42 4.42
C LEU A 149 -13.57 -1.11 3.52
N SER A 150 -13.55 -2.45 3.51
CA SER A 150 -12.69 -3.23 2.60
C SER A 150 -13.04 -2.99 1.14
N ALA A 151 -14.33 -2.92 0.80
CA ALA A 151 -14.78 -2.61 -0.56
C ALA A 151 -14.39 -1.19 -0.98
N LEU A 152 -14.50 -0.21 -0.08
CA LEU A 152 -14.04 1.17 -0.32
C LEU A 152 -12.53 1.22 -0.56
N PHE A 153 -11.73 0.52 0.25
CA PHE A 153 -10.28 0.42 0.08
C PHE A 153 -9.92 -0.22 -1.27
N PHE A 154 -10.60 -1.30 -1.64
CA PHE A 154 -10.39 -1.99 -2.90
C PHE A 154 -10.73 -1.08 -4.10
N ALA A 155 -11.89 -0.44 -4.08
CA ALA A 155 -12.35 0.43 -5.17
C ALA A 155 -11.39 1.58 -5.45
N GLN A 156 -10.95 2.29 -4.40
CA GLN A 156 -9.98 3.38 -4.56
C GLN A 156 -8.62 2.85 -5.04
N ALA A 157 -8.17 1.67 -4.58
CA ALA A 157 -6.91 1.09 -4.99
C ALA A 157 -6.90 0.72 -6.48
N VAL A 158 -8.01 0.15 -6.98
CA VAL A 158 -8.19 -0.13 -8.41
C VAL A 158 -8.06 1.14 -9.24
N VAL A 159 -8.72 2.23 -8.84
CA VAL A 159 -8.64 3.52 -9.53
C VAL A 159 -7.20 4.05 -9.54
N ILE A 160 -6.55 4.11 -8.38
CA ILE A 160 -5.23 4.72 -8.24
C ILE A 160 -4.15 3.87 -8.92
N PHE A 161 -4.10 2.57 -8.68
CA PHE A 161 -3.09 1.71 -9.31
C PHE A 161 -3.26 1.62 -10.82
N SER A 162 -4.51 1.61 -11.33
CA SER A 162 -4.75 1.66 -12.77
C SER A 162 -4.29 3.00 -13.37
N LEU A 163 -4.55 4.11 -12.68
CA LEU A 163 -4.10 5.43 -13.12
C LEU A 163 -2.57 5.51 -13.18
N ILE A 164 -1.88 5.03 -12.13
CA ILE A 164 -0.42 4.95 -12.09
C ILE A 164 0.09 4.05 -13.22
N ALA A 165 -0.53 2.89 -13.46
CA ALA A 165 -0.13 1.96 -14.51
C ALA A 165 -0.29 2.55 -15.92
N VAL A 166 -1.42 3.23 -16.18
CA VAL A 166 -1.69 3.88 -17.46
C VAL A 166 -0.72 5.02 -17.72
N LEU A 167 -0.39 5.79 -16.68
CA LEU A 167 0.49 6.95 -16.74
C LEU A 167 1.97 6.62 -16.50
N ALA A 168 2.31 5.35 -16.26
CA ALA A 168 3.65 4.94 -15.82
C ALA A 168 4.76 5.37 -16.77
N GLY A 169 4.51 5.33 -18.09
CA GLY A 169 5.45 5.82 -19.08
C GLY A 169 5.76 7.32 -18.94
N SER A 170 4.74 8.15 -18.70
CA SER A 170 4.89 9.61 -18.54
C SER A 170 5.45 9.98 -17.17
N ILE A 171 4.94 9.36 -16.10
CA ILE A 171 5.42 9.58 -14.73
C ILE A 171 6.89 9.14 -14.63
N GLY A 172 7.22 7.95 -15.12
CA GLY A 172 8.58 7.41 -15.03
C GLY A 172 9.61 8.20 -15.84
N ARG A 173 9.23 8.73 -17.02
CA ARG A 173 10.10 9.69 -17.75
C ARG A 173 10.34 10.96 -16.94
N THR A 174 9.30 11.53 -16.33
CA THR A 174 9.39 12.76 -15.53
C THR A 174 10.26 12.55 -14.28
N LEU A 175 10.09 11.43 -13.56
CA LEU A 175 10.88 11.11 -12.38
C LEU A 175 12.35 10.80 -12.70
N ARG A 176 12.63 10.25 -13.89
CA ARG A 176 14.02 10.08 -14.38
C ARG A 176 14.66 11.41 -14.73
N ALA A 177 13.92 12.29 -15.40
CA ALA A 177 14.41 13.62 -15.77
C ALA A 177 14.60 14.53 -14.54
N ASN A 178 13.87 14.30 -13.45
CA ASN A 178 13.90 15.15 -12.27
C ASN A 178 14.20 14.36 -10.99
N ALA A 179 15.49 14.14 -10.73
CA ALA A 179 15.98 13.46 -9.52
C ALA A 179 15.54 14.14 -8.22
N ARG A 180 15.37 15.47 -8.21
CA ARG A 180 14.89 16.23 -7.05
C ARG A 180 13.43 15.89 -6.74
N LEU A 181 12.56 15.89 -7.75
CA LEU A 181 11.15 15.49 -7.60
C LEU A 181 11.03 14.06 -7.06
N ARG A 182 11.83 13.14 -7.61
CA ARG A 182 11.87 11.75 -7.14
C ARG A 182 12.28 11.65 -5.68
N SER A 183 13.37 12.31 -5.30
CA SER A 183 13.85 12.33 -3.91
C SER A 183 12.83 12.96 -2.96
N ALA A 184 12.19 14.06 -3.39
CA ALA A 184 11.14 14.73 -2.62
C ALA A 184 9.93 13.82 -2.38
N LEU A 185 9.47 13.10 -3.41
CA LEU A 185 8.36 12.14 -3.27
C LEU A 185 8.72 11.01 -2.30
N LEU A 186 9.90 10.40 -2.42
CA LEU A 186 10.35 9.35 -1.52
C LEU A 186 10.45 9.84 -0.07
N ARG A 187 10.98 11.05 0.16
CA ARG A 187 11.05 11.66 1.50
C ARG A 187 9.67 12.03 2.05
N PHE A 188 8.79 12.62 1.23
CA PHE A 188 7.42 12.93 1.62
C PHE A 188 6.67 11.66 2.07
N THR A 189 6.88 10.56 1.34
CA THR A 189 6.35 9.24 1.71
C THR A 189 6.88 8.77 3.05
N ALA A 190 8.21 8.82 3.23
CA ALA A 190 8.85 8.39 4.46
C ALA A 190 8.30 9.18 5.65
N LEU A 191 8.10 10.50 5.50
CA LEU A 191 7.46 11.34 6.51
C LEU A 191 5.99 10.95 6.75
N GLY A 192 5.22 10.68 5.70
CA GLY A 192 3.83 10.22 5.82
C GLY A 192 3.72 8.89 6.57
N LEU A 193 4.57 7.91 6.26
CA LEU A 193 4.62 6.62 6.97
C LEU A 193 5.07 6.77 8.42
N ALA A 194 6.05 7.65 8.68
CA ALA A 194 6.46 7.98 10.04
C ALA A 194 5.33 8.66 10.83
N ALA A 195 4.58 9.58 10.20
CA ALA A 195 3.43 10.23 10.81
C ALA A 195 2.31 9.24 11.12
N VAL A 196 2.02 8.29 10.21
CA VAL A 196 1.07 7.20 10.46
C VAL A 196 1.56 6.32 11.61
N ALA A 197 2.86 6.01 11.69
CA ALA A 197 3.41 5.24 12.80
C ALA A 197 3.29 5.97 14.15
N VAL A 198 3.55 7.29 14.19
CA VAL A 198 3.37 8.11 15.39
C VAL A 198 1.90 8.16 15.79
N HIS A 199 0.99 8.43 14.85
CA HIS A 199 -0.45 8.43 15.11
C HIS A 199 -0.92 7.06 15.63
N LEU A 200 -0.38 5.98 15.06
CA LEU A 200 -0.65 4.63 15.51
C LEU A 200 -0.19 4.40 16.96
N LEU A 201 0.88 5.04 17.43
CA LEU A 201 1.33 4.96 18.82
C LEU A 201 0.55 5.89 19.77
N GLU A 202 0.04 7.01 19.25
CA GLU A 202 -0.74 8.00 20.01
C GLU A 202 -2.22 7.65 20.15
N ALA A 203 -2.75 6.79 19.29
CA ALA A 203 -4.09 6.23 19.38
C ALA A 203 -4.20 5.38 20.66
N ARG A 204 -4.49 6.04 21.77
CA ARG A 204 -4.80 5.42 23.06
C ARG A 204 -6.17 4.77 22.96
N HIS A 205 -6.23 3.47 23.26
CA HIS A 205 -7.45 2.73 23.54
C HIS A 205 -7.82 2.84 25.02
#